data_AF-A0A4Q7J250-F1
#
_entry.id   AF-A0A4Q7J250-F1
#
_cell.length_a   1.000
_cell.length_b   1.000
_cell.length_c   1.000
_cell.angle_alpha   90.00
_cell.angle_beta   90.00
_cell.angle_gamma   90.00
#
_symmetry.space_group_name_H-M   'P 1'
#
loop_
_entity.id
_entity.type
_entity.pdbx_description
1 polymer ?
#
loop_
_entity_poly.entity_id
_entity_poly.type
_entity_poly.pdbx_seq_one_letter_code
_entity_poly.pdbx_strand_id
1 'polypeptide(L)'
;MNARRWDVMIEVKVVVALMLGVGLADVLVAAVLYTAPHASAAVFLVPATSLILGGLVAAGLVLRMRSSRFAGYGVAILFALIHAFLMLGAQLWWIKVICGLAAAAHIYAVVLLASGPVLRHVGSARA
;
A
#
# COMPACT_ATOMS: atom_id res chain seq x y z
N MET A 1 28.46 -13.00 -5.83
CA MET A 1 27.36 -12.01 -5.77
C MET A 1 27.25 -11.52 -4.33
N ASN A 2 27.52 -10.23 -4.10
CA ASN A 2 27.70 -9.67 -2.75
C ASN A 2 26.34 -9.47 -2.04
N ALA A 3 26.08 -10.22 -0.97
CA ALA A 3 24.85 -10.16 -0.18
C ALA A 3 24.65 -8.82 0.60
N ARG A 4 25.62 -7.89 0.55
CA ARG A 4 25.58 -6.59 1.26
C ARG A 4 24.70 -5.52 0.60
N ARG A 5 24.06 -5.78 -0.55
CA ARG A 5 23.17 -4.78 -1.19
C ARG A 5 21.80 -4.63 -0.51
N TRP A 6 21.49 -5.45 0.49
CA TRP A 6 20.20 -5.50 1.18
C TRP A 6 20.22 -5.05 2.66
N ASP A 7 21.23 -4.28 3.08
CA ASP A 7 21.15 -3.38 4.26
C ASP A 7 20.18 -2.21 4.00
N VAL A 8 19.06 -2.51 3.34
CA VAL A 8 17.91 -1.62 3.22
C VAL A 8 17.24 -1.61 4.58
N MET A 9 17.11 -0.41 5.13
CA MET A 9 16.48 -0.16 6.43
C MET A 9 15.11 -0.86 6.49
N ILE A 10 14.82 -1.53 7.60
CA ILE A 10 13.64 -2.40 7.75
C ILE A 10 12.35 -1.64 7.42
N GLU A 11 12.29 -0.35 7.74
CA GLU A 11 11.19 0.56 7.48
C GLU A 11 10.85 0.66 5.99
N VAL A 12 11.87 0.72 5.11
CA VAL A 12 11.66 0.77 3.65
C VAL A 12 11.07 -0.55 3.17
N LYS A 13 11.57 -1.68 3.67
CA LYS A 13 11.04 -3.02 3.34
C LYS A 13 9.59 -3.15 3.78
N VAL A 14 9.26 -2.66 4.98
CA VAL A 14 7.89 -2.68 5.50
C VAL A 14 6.99 -1.78 4.66
N VAL A 15 7.39 -0.56 4.30
CA VAL A 15 6.58 0.29 3.41
C VAL A 15 6.32 -0.38 2.07
N VAL A 16 7.35 -0.96 1.45
CA VAL A 16 7.21 -1.71 0.19
C VAL A 16 6.26 -2.90 0.36
N ALA A 17 6.42 -3.66 1.44
CA ALA A 17 5.58 -4.81 1.74
C ALA A 17 4.12 -4.41 1.99
N LEU A 18 3.86 -3.27 2.65
CA LEU A 18 2.51 -2.77 2.87
C LEU A 18 1.88 -2.27 1.56
N MET A 19 2.60 -1.47 0.77
CA MET A 19 2.09 -0.92 -0.50
C MET A 19 1.76 -2.01 -1.51
N LEU A 20 2.59 -3.05 -1.62
CA LEU A 20 2.34 -4.17 -2.53
C LEU A 20 1.42 -5.22 -1.93
N GLY A 21 1.63 -5.57 -0.66
CA GLY A 21 0.93 -6.64 0.02
C GLY A 21 -0.55 -6.35 0.22
N VAL A 22 -0.90 -5.11 0.56
CA VAL A 22 -2.31 -4.72 0.70
C VAL A 22 -3.01 -4.72 -0.67
N GLY A 23 -2.38 -4.13 -1.70
CA GLY A 23 -2.93 -4.19 -3.07
C GLY A 23 -3.12 -5.61 -3.58
N LEU A 24 -2.18 -6.51 -3.30
CA LEU A 24 -2.29 -7.92 -3.66
C LEU A 24 -3.42 -8.62 -2.89
N ALA A 25 -3.53 -8.37 -1.59
CA ALA A 25 -4.61 -8.90 -0.76
C ALA A 25 -5.98 -8.43 -1.26
N ASP A 26 -6.12 -7.15 -1.63
CA ASP A 26 -7.35 -6.61 -2.22
C ASP A 26 -7.71 -7.29 -3.53
N VAL A 27 -6.73 -7.56 -4.39
CA VAL A 27 -6.96 -8.28 -5.66
C VAL A 27 -7.46 -9.70 -5.39
N LEU A 28 -6.92 -10.39 -4.38
CA LEU A 28 -7.40 -11.71 -3.97
C LEU A 28 -8.83 -11.66 -3.42
N VAL A 29 -9.16 -10.66 -2.60
CA VAL A 29 -10.52 -10.45 -2.11
C VAL A 29 -11.48 -10.19 -3.27
N ALA A 30 -11.09 -9.34 -4.22
CA ALA A 30 -11.89 -9.06 -5.41
C ALA A 30 -12.08 -10.32 -6.29
N ALA A 31 -11.06 -11.18 -6.39
CA ALA A 31 -11.19 -12.47 -7.08
C ALA A 31 -12.23 -13.38 -6.41
N VAL A 32 -12.27 -13.41 -5.07
CA VAL A 32 -13.31 -14.14 -4.34
C VAL A 32 -14.69 -13.51 -4.61
N LEU A 33 -14.82 -12.19 -4.53
CA LEU A 33 -16.08 -11.48 -4.77
C LEU A 33 -16.59 -11.63 -6.21
N TYR A 34 -15.69 -11.76 -7.19
CA TYR A 34 -16.03 -11.96 -8.59
C TYR A 34 -16.73 -13.31 -8.86
N THR A 35 -16.61 -14.27 -7.93
CA THR A 35 -17.35 -15.55 -8.02
C THR A 35 -18.84 -15.41 -7.67
N ALA A 36 -19.27 -14.26 -7.13
CA ALA A 36 -20.65 -14.04 -6.77
C ALA A 36 -21.56 -13.86 -8.00
N PRO A 37 -22.84 -14.29 -7.94
CA PRO A 37 -23.80 -14.05 -9.01
C PRO A 37 -23.92 -12.55 -9.32
N HIS A 38 -23.95 -12.21 -10.61
CA HIS A 38 -24.03 -10.83 -11.12
C HIS A 38 -22.82 -9.94 -10.82
N ALA A 39 -21.69 -10.51 -10.37
CA ALA A 39 -20.46 -9.75 -10.21
C ALA A 39 -19.91 -9.28 -11.57
N SER A 40 -19.47 -8.02 -11.61
CA SER A 40 -18.82 -7.41 -12.77
C SER A 40 -17.31 -7.34 -12.58
N ALA A 41 -16.56 -7.34 -13.68
CA ALA A 41 -15.11 -7.11 -13.67
C ALA A 41 -14.73 -5.74 -13.05
N ALA A 42 -15.70 -4.83 -12.94
CA ALA A 42 -15.53 -3.56 -12.23
C ALA A 42 -15.06 -3.73 -10.76
N VAL A 43 -15.31 -4.89 -10.13
CA VAL A 43 -14.83 -5.19 -8.76
C VAL A 43 -13.30 -5.11 -8.63
N PHE A 44 -12.57 -5.29 -9.73
CA PHE A 44 -11.11 -5.21 -9.75
C PHE A 44 -10.55 -3.81 -9.94
N LEU A 45 -11.37 -2.80 -10.29
CA LEU A 45 -10.86 -1.46 -10.62
C LEU A 45 -10.08 -0.85 -9.45
N VAL A 46 -10.65 -0.85 -8.25
CA VAL A 46 -10.01 -0.28 -7.06
C VAL A 46 -8.78 -1.12 -6.64
N PRO A 47 -8.88 -2.46 -6.47
CA PRO A 47 -7.73 -3.30 -6.15
C PRO A 47 -6.57 -3.21 -7.15
N ALA A 48 -6.86 -3.26 -8.45
CA ALA A 48 -5.83 -3.19 -9.48
C ALA A 48 -5.16 -1.80 -9.48
N THR A 49 -5.94 -0.73 -9.30
CA THR A 49 -5.38 0.62 -9.17
C THR A 49 -4.49 0.73 -7.93
N SER A 50 -4.91 0.16 -6.80
CA SER A 50 -4.13 0.09 -5.57
C SER A 50 -2.78 -0.61 -5.79
N LEU A 51 -2.80 -1.79 -6.41
CA LEU A 51 -1.59 -2.56 -6.70
C LEU A 51 -0.65 -1.83 -7.66
N ILE A 52 -1.19 -1.20 -8.71
CA ILE A 52 -0.39 -0.44 -9.69
C ILE A 52 0.25 0.78 -9.03
N LEU A 53 -0.54 1.62 -8.35
CA LEU A 53 -0.03 2.84 -7.72
C LEU A 53 0.91 2.52 -6.55
N GLY A 54 0.55 1.56 -5.71
CA GLY A 54 1.42 1.05 -4.64
C GLY A 54 2.73 0.47 -5.19
N GLY A 55 2.66 -0.25 -6.31
CA GLY A 55 3.82 -0.78 -7.00
C GLY A 55 4.74 0.30 -7.56
N LEU A 56 4.19 1.36 -8.14
CA LEU A 56 4.98 2.51 -8.60
C LEU A 56 5.70 3.22 -7.45
N VAL A 57 5.01 3.39 -6.31
CA VAL A 57 5.61 3.96 -5.10
C VAL A 57 6.73 3.04 -4.57
N ALA A 58 6.46 1.74 -4.47
CA ALA A 58 7.43 0.76 -4.02
C ALA A 58 8.68 0.73 -4.93
N ALA A 59 8.48 0.73 -6.25
CA ALA A 59 9.57 0.81 -7.22
C ALA A 59 10.38 2.10 -7.05
N GLY A 60 9.71 3.24 -6.89
CA GLY A 60 10.37 4.52 -6.64
C GLY A 60 11.20 4.53 -5.35
N LEU A 61 10.71 3.89 -4.28
CA LEU A 61 11.46 3.75 -3.02
C LEU A 61 12.68 2.83 -3.16
N VAL A 62 12.54 1.73 -3.90
CA VAL A 62 13.65 0.81 -4.21
C VAL A 62 14.72 1.53 -5.05
N LEU A 63 14.30 2.35 -6.01
CA LEU A 63 15.16 3.19 -6.84
C LEU A 63 15.66 4.47 -6.12
N ARG A 64 15.33 4.65 -4.84
CA ARG A 64 15.74 5.80 -4.00
C ARG A 64 15.30 7.16 -4.53
N MET A 65 14.16 7.22 -5.21
CA MET A 65 13.60 8.45 -5.76
C MET A 65 12.94 9.28 -4.66
N ARG A 66 13.36 10.53 -4.46
CA ARG A 66 12.76 11.42 -3.45
C ARG A 66 11.28 11.73 -3.71
N SER A 67 10.87 11.78 -4.97
CA SER A 67 9.47 12.00 -5.39
C SER A 67 8.54 10.86 -4.96
N SER A 68 9.06 9.63 -4.86
CA SER A 68 8.27 8.45 -4.48
C SER A 68 7.62 8.60 -3.10
N ARG A 69 8.23 9.36 -2.18
CA ARG A 69 7.66 9.62 -0.86
C ARG A 69 6.39 10.47 -0.93
N PHE A 70 6.40 11.52 -1.73
CA PHE A 70 5.24 12.40 -1.89
C PHE A 70 4.09 11.68 -2.60
N ALA A 71 4.41 10.91 -3.64
CA ALA A 71 3.44 10.01 -4.27
C ALA A 71 2.92 8.97 -3.27
N GLY A 72 3.81 8.38 -2.46
CA GLY A 72 3.47 7.41 -1.42
C GLY A 72 2.50 7.95 -0.37
N TYR A 73 2.68 9.20 0.07
CA TYR A 73 1.70 9.85 0.95
C TYR A 73 0.33 9.97 0.29
N GLY A 74 0.28 10.46 -0.95
CA GLY A 74 -0.97 10.61 -1.69
C GLY A 74 -1.70 9.28 -1.85
N VAL A 75 -0.99 8.25 -2.31
CA VAL A 75 -1.52 6.89 -2.48
C VAL A 75 -1.99 6.32 -1.14
N ALA A 76 -1.16 6.38 -0.10
CA ALA A 76 -1.51 5.82 1.20
C ALA A 76 -2.72 6.51 1.84
N ILE A 77 -2.79 7.84 1.81
CA ILE A 77 -3.92 8.58 2.37
C ILE A 77 -5.20 8.29 1.58
N LEU A 78 -5.13 8.30 0.25
CA LEU A 78 -6.27 8.01 -0.61
C LEU A 78 -6.84 6.61 -0.33
N PHE A 79 -5.99 5.58 -0.34
CA PHE A 79 -6.45 4.21 -0.10
C PHE A 79 -6.83 3.95 1.35
N ALA A 80 -6.21 4.62 2.33
CA ALA A 80 -6.69 4.57 3.71
C ALA A 80 -8.13 5.07 3.83
N LEU A 81 -8.45 6.20 3.18
CA LEU A 81 -9.81 6.76 3.18
C LEU A 81 -10.80 5.86 2.46
N ILE A 82 -10.45 5.35 1.26
CA ILE A 82 -11.29 4.41 0.51
C ILE A 82 -11.62 3.20 1.38
N HIS A 83 -10.61 2.59 2.01
CA HIS A 83 -10.81 1.43 2.88
C HIS A 83 -11.62 1.75 4.13
N ALA A 84 -11.47 2.93 4.73
CA ALA A 84 -12.30 3.36 5.85
C ALA A 84 -13.78 3.49 5.44
N PHE A 85 -14.06 4.07 4.26
CA PHE A 85 -15.43 4.14 3.75
C PHE A 85 -16.01 2.76 3.40
N LEU A 86 -15.21 1.88 2.79
CA LEU A 86 -15.62 0.50 2.51
C LEU A 86 -15.90 -0.27 3.80
N MET A 87 -15.09 -0.10 4.85
CA MET A 87 -15.31 -0.70 6.17
C MET A 87 -16.65 -0.25 6.77
N LEU A 88 -17.01 1.03 6.64
CA LEU A 88 -18.28 1.55 7.13
C LEU A 88 -19.47 1.03 6.32
N GLY A 89 -19.33 0.96 5.00
CA GLY A 89 -20.41 0.58 4.08
C GLY A 89 -20.61 -0.93 3.83
N ALA A 90 -19.60 -1.77 4.11
CA ALA A 90 -19.67 -3.20 3.82
C ALA A 90 -20.75 -3.90 4.67
N GLN A 91 -21.48 -4.84 4.07
CA GLN A 91 -22.51 -5.62 4.77
C GLN A 91 -21.92 -6.86 5.46
N LEU A 92 -20.89 -7.47 4.87
CA LEU A 92 -20.22 -8.65 5.40
C LEU A 92 -19.18 -8.26 6.45
N TRP A 93 -19.29 -8.84 7.65
CA TRP A 93 -18.42 -8.50 8.79
C TRP A 93 -16.93 -8.72 8.50
N TRP A 94 -16.58 -9.80 7.79
CA TRP A 94 -15.19 -10.13 7.50
C TRP A 94 -14.57 -9.13 6.50
N ILE A 95 -15.37 -8.59 5.56
CA ILE A 95 -14.93 -7.51 4.67
C ILE A 95 -14.62 -6.24 5.48
N LYS A 96 -15.44 -5.91 6.48
CA LYS A 96 -15.16 -4.77 7.38
C LYS A 96 -13.81 -4.91 8.05
N VAL A 97 -13.49 -6.10 8.57
CA VAL A 97 -12.22 -6.36 9.24
C VAL A 97 -11.05 -6.19 8.25
N ILE A 98 -11.14 -6.77 7.06
CA ILE A 98 -10.10 -6.65 6.04
C ILE A 98 -9.90 -5.18 5.64
N CYS A 99 -10.98 -4.44 5.36
CA CYS A 99 -10.89 -3.03 5.02
C CYS A 99 -10.31 -2.19 6.17
N GLY A 100 -10.69 -2.48 7.41
CA GLY A 100 -10.10 -1.81 8.59
C GLY A 100 -8.60 -2.06 8.71
N LEU A 101 -8.15 -3.30 8.53
CA LEU A 101 -6.73 -3.66 8.52
C LEU A 101 -5.98 -3.00 7.35
N ALA A 102 -6.57 -2.99 6.15
CA ALA A 102 -6.00 -2.31 4.99
C ALA A 102 -5.88 -0.79 5.22
N ALA A 103 -6.88 -0.15 5.82
CA ALA A 103 -6.81 1.26 6.20
C ALA A 103 -5.67 1.52 7.21
N ALA A 104 -5.58 0.71 8.26
CA ALA A 104 -4.52 0.81 9.26
C ALA A 104 -3.12 0.60 8.65
N ALA A 105 -2.97 -0.36 7.74
CA ALA A 105 -1.73 -0.61 7.02
C ALA A 105 -1.27 0.60 6.21
N HIS A 106 -2.18 1.26 5.49
CA HIS A 106 -1.87 2.47 4.75
C HIS A 106 -1.52 3.65 5.66
N ILE A 107 -2.25 3.84 6.77
CA ILE A 107 -1.92 4.87 7.78
C ILE A 107 -0.52 4.61 8.37
N TYR A 108 -0.21 3.35 8.68
CA TYR A 108 1.11 3.00 9.19
C TYR A 108 2.22 3.25 8.15
N ALA A 109 1.94 3.00 6.86
CA ALA A 109 2.87 3.33 5.79
C ALA A 109 3.14 4.86 5.70
N VAL A 110 2.13 5.71 5.93
CA VAL A 110 2.33 7.18 6.05
C VAL A 110 3.31 7.51 7.18
N VAL A 111 3.13 6.90 8.36
CA VAL A 111 4.03 7.11 9.50
C VAL A 111 5.48 6.69 9.16
N LEU A 112 5.65 5.53 8.51
CA LEU A 112 6.96 5.05 8.12
C LEU A 112 7.61 5.92 7.02
N LEU A 113 6.82 6.44 6.06
CA LEU A 113 7.32 7.37 5.05
C LEU A 113 7.87 8.68 5.66
N ALA A 114 7.37 9.07 6.83
CA ALA A 114 7.85 10.22 7.61
C ALA A 114 9.07 9.90 8.47
N SER A 115 9.42 8.61 8.64
CA SER A 115 10.48 8.18 9.55
C SER A 115 11.88 8.59 9.06
N GLY A 116 12.76 8.94 10.00
CA GLY A 116 14.17 9.26 9.73
C GLY A 116 14.90 8.23 8.85
N PRO A 117 14.73 6.91 9.07
CA PRO A 117 15.24 5.87 8.19
C PRO A 117 14.88 6.05 6.71
N VAL A 118 13.58 6.20 6.40
CA VAL A 118 13.11 6.37 5.02
C VAL A 118 13.62 7.70 4.44
N LEU A 119 13.63 8.78 5.25
CA LEU A 119 14.16 10.07 4.84
C LEU A 119 15.64 10.00 4.42
N ARG A 120 16.47 9.27 5.16
CA ARG A 120 17.88 9.04 4.82
C ARG A 120 18.04 8.18 3.57
N HIS A 121 17.24 7.12 3.44
CA HIS A 121 17.30 6.21 2.29
C HIS A 121 17.02 6.90 0.95
N VAL A 122 16.08 7.84 0.91
CA VAL A 122 15.74 8.61 -0.31
C VAL A 122 16.53 9.93 -0.44
N GLY A 123 17.56 10.14 0.39
CA GLY A 123 18.39 11.35 0.34
C GLY A 123 17.65 12.65 0.69
N SER A 124 16.63 12.58 1.54
CA SER A 124 15.82 13.75 1.96
C SER A 124 16.09 14.22 3.40
N ALA A 125 16.91 13.51 4.18
CA ALA A 125 17.38 14.02 5.47
C ALA A 125 18.30 15.23 5.23
N ARG A 126 18.16 16.31 6.00
CA ARG A 126 19.16 17.39 6.01
C ARG A 126 20.44 16.84 6.63
N ALA A 127 21.59 17.17 6.01
CA ALA A 127 22.92 16.94 6.55
C ALA A 127 23.10 17.67 7.88
#